data_AF-A0A0E9LQU2-F1
#
_entry.id   AF-A0A0E9LQU2-F1
#
_cell.length_a   1.000
_cell.length_b   1.000
_cell.length_c   1.000
_cell.angle_alpha   90.00
_cell.angle_beta   90.00
_cell.angle_gamma   90.00
#
_symmetry.space_group_name_H-M   'P 1'
#
loop_
_entity.id
_entity.type
_entity.pdbx_description
1 polymer ?
#
loop_
_entity_poly.entity_id
_entity_poly.type
_entity_poly.pdbx_seq_one_letter_code
_entity_poly.pdbx_strand_id
1 'polypeptide(L)'
;MKYFNGITDIEQAKQHYRILAKQLHPDKGGTVIEFQEMQDEYKKLLLNLQQKYNAVTNMNQSSPENELLSELGKLAKMLIKKQVPQNYLKQKIQRTESHLNKGLLNGIVKILDEL
;
A
#
# COMPACT_ATOMS: atom_id res chain seq x y z
N MET A 1 10.39 -1.98 28.32
CA MET A 1 9.41 -2.85 27.65
C MET A 1 9.29 -4.09 28.52
N LYS A 2 8.23 -4.17 29.33
CA LYS A 2 7.98 -5.27 30.27
C LYS A 2 7.41 -6.50 29.56
N TYR A 3 6.65 -6.31 28.49
CA TYR A 3 5.93 -7.39 27.79
C TYR A 3 6.52 -7.78 26.42
N PHE A 4 7.29 -6.89 25.81
CA PHE A 4 7.82 -7.06 24.45
C PHE A 4 9.36 -7.07 24.41
N ASN A 5 9.98 -7.81 25.32
CA ASN A 5 11.44 -7.86 25.42
C ASN A 5 12.00 -8.85 24.37
N GLY A 6 12.70 -8.34 23.36
CA GLY A 6 13.34 -9.16 22.30
C GLY A 6 12.58 -9.24 20.97
N ILE A 7 11.45 -8.53 20.81
CA ILE A 7 10.71 -8.55 19.54
C ILE A 7 11.28 -7.51 18.58
N THR A 8 11.85 -7.98 17.48
CA THR A 8 12.39 -7.16 16.39
C THR A 8 11.50 -7.13 15.15
N ASP A 9 10.49 -7.99 15.11
CA ASP A 9 9.60 -8.16 13.95
C ASP A 9 8.13 -7.80 14.26
N ILE A 10 7.46 -7.21 13.27
CA ILE A 10 6.08 -6.72 13.38
C ILE A 10 5.09 -7.89 13.52
N GLU A 11 5.32 -9.01 12.83
CA GLU A 11 4.43 -10.16 12.89
C GLU A 11 4.53 -10.86 14.24
N GLN A 12 5.76 -11.04 14.73
CA GLN A 12 5.99 -11.56 16.08
C GLN A 12 5.35 -10.66 17.15
N ALA A 13 5.44 -9.33 17.00
CA ALA A 13 4.80 -8.38 17.93
C ALA A 13 3.28 -8.54 17.95
N LYS A 14 2.64 -8.69 16.78
CA LYS A 14 1.18 -8.90 16.65
C LYS A 14 0.74 -10.22 17.27
N GLN A 15 1.52 -11.29 17.05
CA GLN A 15 1.19 -12.61 17.58
C GLN A 15 1.31 -12.63 19.11
N HIS A 16 2.38 -12.08 19.67
CA HIS A 16 2.54 -11.93 21.12
C HIS A 16 1.46 -11.04 21.73
N TYR A 17 1.12 -9.91 21.08
CA TYR A 17 0.03 -9.03 21.52
C TYR A 17 -1.30 -9.78 21.61
N ARG A 18 -1.64 -10.63 20.62
CA ARG A 18 -2.88 -11.42 20.65
C ARG A 18 -2.94 -12.43 21.79
N ILE A 19 -1.80 -13.03 22.15
CA ILE A 19 -1.70 -13.98 23.26
C ILE A 19 -1.88 -13.23 24.58
N LEU A 20 -1.13 -12.14 24.77
CA LEU A 20 -1.17 -11.30 25.96
C LEU A 20 -2.55 -10.66 26.16
N ALA A 21 -3.17 -10.17 25.08
CA ALA A 21 -4.52 -9.58 25.13
C ALA A 21 -5.57 -10.60 25.57
N LYS A 22 -5.42 -11.88 25.24
CA LYS A 22 -6.32 -12.94 25.71
C LYS A 22 -6.07 -13.34 27.16
N GLN A 23 -4.86 -13.16 27.67
CA GLN A 23 -4.48 -13.50 29.05
C GLN A 23 -4.81 -12.36 30.03
N LEU A 24 -4.62 -11.11 29.62
CA LEU A 24 -4.82 -9.91 30.42
C LEU A 24 -6.21 -9.28 30.23
N HIS A 25 -7.13 -9.95 29.52
CA HIS A 25 -8.47 -9.42 29.32
C HIS A 25 -9.24 -9.40 30.65
N PRO A 26 -9.96 -8.31 30.99
CA PRO A 26 -10.73 -8.21 32.23
C PRO A 26 -11.73 -9.36 32.42
N ASP A 27 -12.41 -9.80 31.35
CA ASP A 27 -13.32 -10.96 31.40
C ASP A 27 -12.65 -12.30 31.73
N LYS A 28 -11.31 -12.38 31.64
CA LYS A 28 -10.51 -13.58 31.94
C LYS A 28 -9.66 -13.44 33.19
N GLY A 29 -9.90 -12.40 34.00
CA GLY A 29 -9.20 -12.17 35.26
C GLY A 29 -7.99 -11.25 35.17
N GLY A 30 -7.81 -10.52 34.06
CA GLY A 30 -6.78 -9.48 33.94
C GLY A 30 -7.23 -8.13 34.49
N THR A 31 -6.26 -7.23 34.75
CA THR A 31 -6.55 -5.87 35.22
C THR A 31 -6.58 -4.90 34.05
N VAL A 32 -7.57 -3.99 33.99
CA VAL A 32 -7.67 -2.95 32.94
C VAL A 32 -6.39 -2.13 32.82
N ILE A 33 -5.72 -1.87 33.95
CA ILE A 33 -4.47 -1.11 34.04
C ILE A 33 -3.35 -1.85 33.30
N GLU A 34 -3.18 -3.15 33.54
CA GLU A 34 -2.13 -3.95 32.89
C GLU A 34 -2.36 -4.11 31.39
N PHE A 35 -3.63 -4.20 30.97
CA PHE A 35 -3.99 -4.24 29.56
C PHE A 35 -3.64 -2.92 28.85
N GLN A 36 -3.90 -1.79 29.51
CA GLN A 36 -3.58 -0.47 28.97
C GLN A 36 -2.06 -0.24 28.89
N GLU A 37 -1.30 -0.61 29.92
CA GLU A 37 0.17 -0.56 29.90
C GLU A 37 0.74 -1.42 28.76
N MET A 38 0.23 -2.64 28.57
CA MET A 38 0.63 -3.53 27.48
C MET A 38 0.31 -2.92 26.10
N GLN A 39 -0.85 -2.31 25.94
CA GLN A 39 -1.25 -1.67 24.69
C GLN A 39 -0.37 -0.44 24.35
N ASP A 40 0.01 0.35 25.35
CA ASP A 40 0.87 1.51 25.15
C ASP A 40 2.32 1.11 24.83
N GLU A 41 2.84 0.04 25.42
CA GLU A 41 4.12 -0.55 25.01
C GLU A 41 4.09 -1.03 23.55
N TYR A 42 3.01 -1.70 23.15
CA TYR A 42 2.83 -2.18 21.77
C TYR A 42 2.80 -1.04 20.74
N LYS A 43 2.06 0.04 21.03
CA LYS A 43 2.03 1.23 20.17
C LYS A 43 3.42 1.86 20.01
N LYS A 44 4.17 2.00 21.10
CA LYS A 44 5.55 2.55 21.07
C LYS A 44 6.49 1.66 20.24
N LEU A 45 6.35 0.34 20.35
CA LEU A 45 7.14 -0.61 19.58
C LEU A 45 6.85 -0.48 18.07
N LEU A 46 5.58 -0.42 17.67
CA LEU A 46 5.20 -0.22 16.27
C LEU A 46 5.73 1.09 15.70
N LEU A 47 5.63 2.19 16.46
CA LEU A 47 6.13 3.50 16.03
C LEU A 47 7.65 3.49 15.82
N ASN A 48 8.40 2.83 16.72
CA ASN A 48 9.84 2.65 16.56
C ASN A 48 10.19 1.77 15.35
N LEU A 49 9.44 0.69 15.09
CA LEU A 49 9.65 -0.15 13.90
C LEU A 49 9.34 0.60 12.61
N GLN A 50 8.27 1.38 12.59
CA GLN A 50 7.91 2.23 11.45
C GLN A 50 8.95 3.32 11.20
N GLN A 51 9.45 3.97 12.26
CA GLN A 51 10.54 4.96 12.14
C GLN A 51 11.84 4.34 11.63
N LYS A 52 12.20 3.15 12.11
CA LYS A 52 13.35 2.39 11.58
C LYS A 52 13.17 2.04 10.11
N TYR A 53 11.98 1.59 9.72
CA TYR A 53 11.66 1.30 8.33
C TYR A 53 11.80 2.56 7.47
N ASN A 54 11.19 3.68 7.87
CA ASN A 54 11.22 4.96 7.16
C ASN A 54 12.62 5.59 7.10
N ALA A 55 13.44 5.42 8.14
CA ALA A 55 14.84 5.84 8.14
C ALA A 55 15.67 5.04 7.13
N VAL A 56 15.37 3.76 6.97
CA VAL A 56 16.00 2.89 5.95
C VAL A 56 15.46 3.20 4.54
N THR A 57 14.18 3.55 4.38
CA THR A 57 13.59 3.88 3.06
C THR A 57 14.06 5.22 2.53
N ASN A 58 14.42 6.18 3.40
CA ASN A 58 15.01 7.45 2.97
C ASN A 58 16.51 7.34 2.63
N MET A 59 17.18 6.23 2.95
CA MET A 59 18.60 6.00 2.62
C MET A 59 18.84 4.96 1.52
N ASN A 60 17.87 4.08 1.21
CA ASN A 60 18.02 3.06 0.18
C ASN A 60 17.10 3.31 -1.02
N GLN A 61 17.72 3.90 -2.05
CA GLN A 61 17.33 3.76 -3.44
C GLN A 61 17.19 2.27 -3.83
N SER A 62 16.23 1.99 -4.72
CA SER A 62 16.22 0.87 -5.68
C SER A 62 16.64 -0.52 -5.15
N SER A 63 15.70 -1.25 -4.54
CA SER A 63 15.74 -2.72 -4.60
C SER A 63 15.61 -3.16 -6.08
N PRO A 64 16.33 -4.20 -6.55
CA PRO A 64 16.18 -4.72 -7.90
C PRO A 64 14.73 -5.12 -8.23
N GLU A 65 13.95 -5.49 -7.22
CA GLU A 65 12.51 -5.75 -7.36
C GLU A 65 11.72 -4.49 -7.72
N ASN A 66 12.07 -3.34 -7.13
CA ASN A 66 11.42 -2.05 -7.44
C ASN A 66 11.81 -1.55 -8.83
N GLU A 67 13.05 -1.82 -9.25
CA GLU A 67 13.52 -1.52 -10.61
C GLU A 67 12.79 -2.40 -11.64
N LEU A 68 12.68 -3.71 -11.38
CA LEU A 68 11.91 -4.65 -12.20
C LEU A 68 10.42 -4.25 -12.29
N LEU A 69 9.80 -3.87 -11.17
CA LEU A 69 8.40 -3.39 -11.14
C LEU A 69 8.22 -2.13 -11.98
N SER A 70 9.20 -1.21 -11.93
CA SER A 70 9.22 -0.01 -12.77
C SER A 70 9.36 -0.36 -14.25
N GLU A 71 10.24 -1.31 -14.60
CA GLU A 71 10.38 -1.79 -15.98
C GLU A 71 9.12 -2.49 -16.50
N LEU A 72 8.51 -3.35 -15.69
CA LEU A 72 7.22 -4.00 -16.01
C LEU A 72 6.11 -2.96 -16.21
N GLY A 73 6.06 -1.93 -15.36
CA GLY A 73 5.13 -0.82 -15.51
C GLY A 73 5.32 -0.06 -16.83
N LYS A 74 6.56 0.24 -17.22
CA LYS A 74 6.89 0.87 -18.51
C LYS A 74 6.49 0.00 -19.70
N LEU A 75 6.71 -1.32 -19.61
CA LEU A 75 6.41 -2.26 -20.68
C LEU A 75 4.90 -2.43 -20.85
N ALA A 76 4.15 -2.58 -19.76
CA ALA A 76 2.69 -2.61 -19.77
C ALA A 76 2.09 -1.35 -20.41
N LYS A 77 2.60 -0.16 -20.05
CA LYS A 77 2.21 1.12 -20.66
C LYS A 77 2.46 1.13 -22.18
N MET A 78 3.62 0.65 -22.63
CA MET A 78 3.93 0.57 -24.07
C MET A 78 3.00 -0.40 -24.81
N LEU A 79 2.69 -1.55 -24.21
CA LEU A 79 1.78 -2.54 -24.79
C LEU A 79 0.37 -1.99 -24.93
N ILE A 80 -0.14 -1.30 -23.90
CA ILE A 80 -1.45 -0.63 -23.96
C ILE A 80 -1.48 0.41 -25.09
N LYS A 81 -0.43 1.23 -25.22
CA LYS A 81 -0.32 2.22 -26.31
C LYS A 81 -0.26 1.57 -27.71
N LYS A 82 0.38 0.41 -27.85
CA LYS A 82 0.42 -0.32 -29.12
C LYS A 82 -0.88 -1.04 -29.45
N GLN A 83 -1.53 -1.63 -28.44
CA GLN A 83 -2.76 -2.40 -28.62
C GLN A 83 -3.97 -1.51 -28.89
N VAL A 84 -3.97 -0.27 -28.36
CA VAL A 84 -5.06 0.69 -28.56
C VAL A 84 -4.61 1.78 -29.57
N PRO A 85 -5.06 1.73 -30.83
CA PRO A 85 -4.66 2.73 -31.82
C PRO A 85 -5.29 4.09 -31.53
N GLN A 86 -4.51 5.01 -30.94
CA GLN A 86 -4.97 6.36 -30.59
C GLN A 86 -5.55 7.13 -31.78
N ASN A 87 -4.94 6.97 -32.95
CA ASN A 87 -5.40 7.61 -34.17
C ASN A 87 -6.80 7.15 -34.58
N TYR A 88 -7.12 5.88 -34.37
CA TYR A 88 -8.45 5.34 -34.63
C TYR A 88 -9.49 5.94 -33.67
N LEU A 89 -9.17 6.05 -32.38
CA LEU A 89 -10.05 6.68 -31.39
C LEU A 89 -10.31 8.15 -31.72
N LYS A 90 -9.26 8.91 -32.07
CA LYS A 90 -9.36 10.32 -32.48
C LYS A 90 -10.23 10.50 -33.74
N GLN A 91 -10.04 9.65 -34.75
CA GLN A 91 -10.91 9.65 -35.95
C GLN A 91 -12.35 9.26 -35.61
N LYS A 92 -12.57 8.30 -34.70
CA LYS A 92 -13.92 7.87 -34.30
C LYS A 92 -14.66 8.95 -33.52
N ILE A 93 -13.97 9.73 -32.69
CA ILE A 93 -14.54 10.91 -32.00
C ILE A 93 -15.06 11.93 -33.02
N GLN A 94 -14.29 12.22 -34.07
CA GLN A 94 -14.65 13.17 -35.12
C GLN A 94 -15.87 12.71 -35.92
N ARG A 95 -16.00 11.40 -36.18
CA ARG A 95 -17.09 10.80 -36.96
C ARG A 95 -18.37 10.52 -36.16
N THR A 96 -18.30 10.49 -34.84
CA THR A 96 -19.46 10.19 -34.00
C THR A 96 -20.34 11.43 -33.88
N GLU A 97 -21.66 11.30 -33.93
CA GLU A 97 -22.58 12.43 -33.68
C GLU A 97 -23.09 12.46 -32.23
N SER A 98 -23.15 11.29 -31.57
CA SER A 98 -23.58 11.15 -30.17
C SER A 98 -22.62 11.83 -29.17
N HIS A 99 -23.15 12.77 -28.39
CA HIS A 99 -22.40 13.53 -27.38
C HIS A 99 -21.91 12.66 -26.22
N LEU A 100 -22.68 11.65 -25.80
CA LEU A 100 -22.28 10.73 -24.73
C LEU A 100 -21.08 9.87 -25.16
N ASN A 101 -21.13 9.34 -26.38
CA ASN A 101 -20.04 8.55 -26.94
C ASN A 101 -18.78 9.40 -27.18
N LYS A 102 -18.93 10.66 -27.59
CA LYS A 102 -17.80 11.61 -27.67
C LYS A 102 -17.15 11.83 -26.31
N GLY A 103 -17.94 12.03 -25.25
CA GLY A 103 -17.43 12.25 -23.89
C GLY A 103 -16.62 11.06 -23.37
N LEU A 104 -17.15 9.85 -23.53
CA LEU A 104 -16.48 8.62 -23.13
C LEU A 104 -15.19 8.38 -23.93
N LEU A 105 -15.23 8.51 -25.25
CA LEU A 105 -14.06 8.34 -26.10
C LEU A 105 -12.98 9.40 -25.80
N ASN A 106 -13.37 10.64 -25.54
CA ASN A 106 -12.44 11.70 -25.15
C ASN A 106 -11.81 11.43 -23.78
N GLY A 107 -12.58 10.91 -22.82
CA GLY A 107 -12.07 10.47 -21.52
C GLY A 107 -11.04 9.35 -21.66
N ILE A 108 -11.32 8.35 -22.50
CA ILE A 108 -10.40 7.25 -22.78
C ILE A 108 -9.10 7.75 -23.44
N VAL A 109 -9.21 8.65 -24.42
CA VAL A 109 -8.02 9.24 -25.08
C VAL A 109 -7.17 10.04 -24.09
N LYS A 110 -7.79 10.86 -23.23
CA LYS A 110 -7.07 11.60 -22.18
C LYS A 110 -6.31 10.68 -21.22
N ILE A 111 -6.97 9.64 -20.72
CA ILE A 111 -6.34 8.65 -19.84
C ILE A 111 -5.13 7.99 -20.52
N LEU A 112 -5.25 7.67 -21.81
CA LEU A 112 -4.16 7.02 -22.56
C LEU A 112 -3.02 7.97 -22.94
N ASP A 113 -3.30 9.27 -23.10
CA ASP A 113 -2.29 10.31 -23.32
C ASP A 113 -1.53 10.65 -22.02
N GLU A 114 -2.21 10.63 -20.86
CA GLU A 114 -1.63 10.79 -19.51
C GLU A 114 -0.85 9.55 -19.04
N LEU A 115 -1.26 8.37 -19.51
CA LEU A 115 -0.62 7.08 -19.22
C LEU A 115 0.84 7.05 -19.64
#